data_AF-A0A2S8VBY4-F1
#
_entry.id   AF-A0A2S8VBY4-F1
#
_cell.length_a   1.000
_cell.length_b   1.000
_cell.length_c   1.000
_cell.angle_alpha   90.00
_cell.angle_beta   90.00
_cell.angle_gamma   90.00
#
_symmetry.space_group_name_H-M   'P 1'
#
loop_
_entity.id
_entity.type
_entity.pdbx_description
1 polymer ?
#
loop_
_entity_poly.entity_id
_entity_poly.type
_entity_poly.pdbx_seq_one_letter_code
_entity_poly.pdbx_strand_id
1 'polypeptide(L)' 'MKIYTNKQHRDVHTAKVEQDVALRIIAERVAEKLGVSLDSPAVSYRAYITSRSTSTGYTYEVEVEIIDDHAARVTAA' A
#
# COMPACT_ATOMS: atom_id res chain seq x y z
N MET A 1 14.80 1.74 -0.57
CA MET A 1 14.66 0.44 -1.27
C MET A 1 15.89 0.19 -2.13
N LYS A 2 16.58 -0.96 -2.02
CA LYS A 2 17.72 -1.30 -2.88
C LYS A 2 17.24 -2.10 -4.09
N ILE A 3 17.59 -1.64 -5.29
CA ILE A 3 17.21 -2.28 -6.56
C ILE A 3 18.45 -2.97 -7.14
N TYR A 4 18.31 -4.24 -7.48
CA TYR A 4 19.29 -5.00 -8.24
C TYR A 4 18.84 -5.11 -9.69
N THR A 5 19.76 -4.87 -10.63
CA THR A 5 19.48 -5.01 -12.06
C THR A 5 20.42 -6.06 -12.66
N ASN A 6 19.84 -7.09 -13.25
CA ASN A 6 20.55 -8.06 -14.07
C ASN A 6 20.40 -7.66 -15.55
N LYS A 7 21.53 -7.33 -16.20
CA LYS A 7 21.58 -6.94 -17.62
C LYS A 7 22.20 -8.08 -18.43
N GLN A 8 21.35 -8.89 -19.07
CA GLN A 8 21.77 -9.93 -20.03
C GLN A 8 21.09 -9.64 -21.38
N HIS A 9 20.36 -10.60 -21.95
CA HIS A 9 19.54 -10.40 -23.16
C HIS A 9 18.27 -9.56 -22.90
N ARG A 10 17.94 -9.32 -21.63
CA ARG A 10 16.91 -8.40 -21.14
C ARG A 10 17.35 -7.79 -19.82
N ASP A 11 16.82 -6.62 -19.49
CA ASP A 11 17.00 -6.00 -18.18
C ASP A 11 15.96 -6.55 -17.20
N VAL A 12 16.42 -7.13 -16.09
CA VAL A 12 15.57 -7.60 -15.00
C VAL A 12 15.86 -6.77 -13.75
N HIS A 13 14.86 -6.02 -13.29
CA HIS A 13 14.94 -5.23 -12.06
C HIS A 13 14.26 -5.98 -10.91
N THR A 14 14.97 -6.17 -9.81
CA THR A 14 14.47 -6.89 -8.63
C THR A 14 14.70 -6.04 -7.39
N ALA A 15 13.67 -5.90 -6.56
CA ALA A 15 13.78 -5.32 -5.24
C ALA A 15 13.19 -6.29 -4.21
N LYS A 16 13.80 -6.31 -3.03
CA LYS A 16 13.21 -6.93 -1.84
C LYS A 16 12.93 -5.81 -0.84
N VAL A 17 11.75 -5.86 -0.25
CA VAL A 17 11.27 -4.87 0.72
C VAL A 17 10.69 -5.59 1.92
N GLU A 18 10.76 -4.94 3.07
CA GLU A 18 10.05 -5.39 4.26
C GLU A 18 8.53 -5.29 4.03
N GLN A 19 7.78 -6.16 4.71
CA GLN A 19 6.33 -6.25 4.53
C GLN A 19 5.64 -4.91 4.79
N ASP A 20 6.00 -4.21 5.88
CA ASP A 20 5.39 -2.94 6.24
C ASP A 20 5.64 -1.86 5.18
N VAL A 21 6.83 -1.87 4.57
CA VAL A 21 7.16 -0.98 3.44
C VAL A 21 6.32 -1.34 2.21
N ALA A 22 6.15 -2.62 1.90
CA ALA A 22 5.31 -3.05 0.78
C ALA A 22 3.84 -2.64 0.98
N LEU A 23 3.30 -2.84 2.18
CA LEU A 23 1.94 -2.46 2.54
C LEU A 23 1.74 -0.95 2.48
N ARG A 24 2.72 -0.15 2.94
CA ARG A 24 2.70 1.30 2.79
C ARG A 24 2.66 1.74 1.33
N ILE A 25 3.50 1.17 0.45
CA ILE A 25 3.51 1.50 -0.99
C ILE A 25 2.14 1.23 -1.63
N ILE A 26 1.49 0.11 -1.25
CA ILE A 26 0.16 -0.22 -1.75
C ILE A 26 -0.87 0.78 -1.23
N ALA A 27 -0.81 1.14 0.05
CA ALA A 27 -1.70 2.14 0.64
C ALA A 27 -1.53 3.52 -0.02
N GLU A 28 -0.29 3.97 -0.26
CA GLU A 28 0.01 5.22 -0.97
C GLU A 28 -0.62 5.20 -2.38
N ARG A 29 -0.53 4.08 -3.08
CA ARG A 29 -1.14 3.94 -4.41
C ARG A 29 -2.67 4.04 -4.39
N VAL A 30 -3.33 3.52 -3.34
CA VAL A 30 -4.77 3.68 -3.14
C VAL A 30 -5.11 5.14 -2.79
N ALA A 31 -4.34 5.77 -1.91
CA ALA A 31 -4.50 7.16 -1.51
C ALA A 31 -4.39 8.13 -2.70
N GLU A 32 -3.42 7.93 -3.58
CA GLU A 32 -3.27 8.67 -4.84
C GLU A 32 -4.53 8.60 -5.71
N LYS A 33 -5.18 7.43 -5.79
CA LYS A 33 -6.42 7.25 -6.57
C LYS A 33 -7.60 7.98 -5.96
N LEU A 34 -7.60 8.14 -4.63
CA LEU A 34 -8.62 8.88 -3.89
C LEU A 34 -8.32 10.39 -3.80
N GLY A 35 -7.11 10.82 -4.18
CA GLY A 35 -6.68 12.22 -4.05
C GLY A 35 -6.42 12.65 -2.60
N VAL A 36 -6.10 11.71 -1.72
CA VAL A 36 -5.79 11.97 -0.30
C VAL A 36 -4.31 11.70 -0.02
N SER A 37 -3.75 12.40 0.97
CA SER A 37 -2.40 12.14 1.46
C SER A 37 -2.46 11.33 2.75
N LEU A 38 -1.72 10.23 2.82
CA LEU A 38 -1.60 9.42 4.05
C LEU A 38 -0.82 10.13 5.17
N ASP A 39 -0.05 11.16 4.83
CA ASP A 39 0.69 11.96 5.80
C ASP A 39 -0.16 13.14 6.33
N SER A 40 -1.41 13.28 5.85
CA SER A 40 -2.35 14.27 6.39
C SER A 40 -2.75 13.89 7.82
N PRO A 41 -2.76 14.83 8.78
CA PRO A 41 -3.16 14.53 10.16
C PRO A 41 -4.63 14.11 10.30
N ALA A 42 -5.46 14.42 9.30
CA ALA A 42 -6.86 14.02 9.24
C ALA A 42 -7.07 12.62 8.62
N VAL A 43 -6.01 11.99 8.11
CA VAL A 43 -6.08 10.69 7.44
C VAL A 43 -5.42 9.64 8.30
N SER A 44 -6.14 8.55 8.56
CA SER A 44 -5.58 7.34 9.14
C SER A 44 -5.76 6.18 8.17
N TYR A 45 -4.88 5.19 8.23
CA TYR A 45 -4.98 4.03 7.34
C TYR A 45 -4.49 2.75 8.02
N ARG A 46 -4.97 1.64 7.49
CA ARG A 46 -4.51 0.29 7.84
C ARG A 46 -4.35 -0.51 6.55
N ALA A 47 -3.21 -1.18 6.40
CA ALA A 47 -2.96 -2.11 5.31
C ALA A 47 -2.52 -3.44 5.89
N TYR A 48 -3.08 -4.55 5.42
CA TYR A 48 -2.76 -5.88 5.92
C TYR A 48 -2.96 -6.96 4.84
N ILE A 49 -2.29 -8.09 5.04
CA ILE A 49 -2.50 -9.28 4.21
C ILE A 49 -3.65 -10.07 4.83
N THR A 50 -4.66 -10.35 4.02
CA THR A 50 -5.76 -11.25 4.38
C THR A 50 -5.73 -12.48 3.50
N SER A 51 -6.41 -13.54 3.93
CA SER A 51 -6.57 -14.75 3.14
C SER A 51 -8.05 -15.04 2.93
N ARG A 52 -8.43 -15.32 1.69
CA ARG A 52 -9.77 -15.78 1.33
C ARG A 52 -9.72 -17.26 0.96
N SER A 53 -10.63 -18.04 1.55
CA SER A 53 -10.84 -19.43 1.15
C SER A 53 -11.55 -19.48 -0.20
N THR A 54 -11.06 -20.35 -1.09
CA THR A 54 -11.65 -20.64 -2.39
C THR A 54 -11.89 -22.14 -2.51
N SER A 55 -12.62 -22.59 -3.54
CA SER A 55 -12.86 -24.01 -3.79
C SER A 55 -11.59 -24.81 -4.11
N THR A 56 -10.48 -24.14 -4.42
CA THR A 56 -9.19 -24.75 -4.79
C THR A 56 -8.06 -24.46 -3.82
N GLY A 57 -8.30 -23.74 -2.72
CA GLY A 57 -7.28 -23.45 -1.70
C GLY A 57 -7.48 -22.10 -1.01
N TYR A 58 -6.38 -21.44 -0.68
CA TYR A 58 -6.37 -20.09 -0.12
C TYR A 58 -5.71 -19.11 -1.09
N THR A 59 -6.34 -17.97 -1.30
CA THR A 59 -5.75 -16.83 -1.98
C THR A 59 -5.40 -15.77 -0.95
N TYR A 60 -4.23 -15.15 -1.07
CA TYR A 60 -3.83 -14.02 -0.24
C TYR A 60 -4.07 -12.72 -0.97
N GLU A 61 -4.68 -11.76 -0.28
CA GLU A 61 -5.03 -10.44 -0.79
C GLU A 61 -4.42 -9.37 0.13
N VAL A 62 -4.09 -8.21 -0.43
CA VAL A 62 -3.76 -7.03 0.38
C VAL A 62 -5.02 -6.20 0.49
N GLU A 63 -5.44 -5.96 1.72
CA GLU A 63 -6.57 -5.09 2.04
C GLU A 63 -6.05 -3.76 2.58
N VAL A 64 -6.63 -2.65 2.11
CA VAL A 64 -6.26 -1.29 2.51
C VAL A 64 -7.53 -0.55 2.92
N GLU A 65 -7.55 -0.08 4.16
CA GLU A 65 -8.57 0.78 4.71
C GLU A 65 -7.97 2.17 4.89
N ILE A 66 -8.59 3.20 4.30
CA ILE A 66 -8.22 4.61 4.47
C ILE A 66 -9.43 5.33 5.04
N ILE A 67 -9.22 6.07 6.13
CA ILE A 67 -10.23 6.86 6.83
C ILE A 67 -9.81 8.33 6.73
N ASP A 68 -10.56 9.13 5.97
CA ASP A 68 -10.42 10.60 5.91
C ASP A 68 -11.43 11.22 6.88
N ASP A 69 -10.95 11.71 8.02
CA ASP A 69 -11.77 12.40 9.01
C ASP A 69 -11.97 13.86 8.60
N HIS A 70 -13.10 14.11 7.93
CA HIS A 70 -13.49 15.46 7.52
C HIS A 70 -13.66 16.43 8.69
N ALA A 71 -13.94 15.98 9.92
CA ALA A 71 -14.08 16.85 11.08
C ALA A 71 -12.71 17.36 11.57
N ALA A 72 -11.68 16.51 11.54
CA ALA A 72 -10.29 16.89 11.82
C ALA A 72 -9.73 17.86 10.78
N ARG A 73 -10.21 17.79 9.53
CA ARG A 73 -9.77 18.65 8.43
C ARG A 73 -10.20 20.12 8.56
N VAL A 74 -11.33 20.38 9.22
CA VAL A 74 -11.85 21.74 9.47
C VAL A 74 -11.09 22.45 10.58
N THR A 75 -10.49 21.70 11.51
CA THR A 75 -9.75 22.27 12.65
C THR A 75 -8.29 22.60 12.33
N ALA A 76 -7.75 22.07 11.23
CA ALA A 76 -6.36 22.27 10.80
C ALA A 76 -6.18 23.37 9.72
N ALA A 77 -7.26 24.01 9.27
CA ALA A 77 -7.27 25.10 8.31
C ALA A 77 -7.39 26.46 9.01
#